data_AF-A0A7V1AEU5-F1
#
_entry.id   AF-A0A7V1AEU5-F1
#
_cell.length_a   1.000
_cell.length_b   1.000
_cell.length_c   1.000
_cell.angle_alpha   90.00
_cell.angle_beta   90.00
_cell.angle_gamma   90.00
#
_symmetry.space_group_name_H-M   'P 1'
#
loop_
_entity.id
_entity.type
_entity.pdbx_description
1 polymer ?
#
loop_
_entity_poly.entity_id
_entity_poly.type
_entity_poly.pdbx_seq_one_letter_code
_entity_poly.pdbx_strand_id
1 'polypeptide(L)'
;MTKEKFYSQGELLLKFNKDVSKERSEEIIREKGASIIKYFKSIKVYHIQLKPGQEVEDAVKEFENLPEVLYAEPNYKFKIQNKTPEPGQKKPAPSSSVGID
;
A
#
# COMPACT_ATOMS: atom_id res chain seq x y z
N MET A 1 8.57 -4.19 -19.25
CA MET A 1 8.13 -4.87 -18.01
C MET A 1 6.69 -4.47 -17.76
N THR A 2 5.74 -5.40 -17.71
CA THR A 2 4.35 -5.08 -17.31
C THR A 2 4.30 -4.82 -15.81
N LYS A 3 3.55 -3.79 -15.39
CA LYS A 3 3.46 -3.36 -13.98
C LYS A 3 2.87 -4.46 -13.07
N GLU A 4 2.10 -5.38 -13.64
CA GLU A 4 1.50 -6.56 -13.02
C GLU A 4 2.44 -7.43 -12.17
N LYS A 5 3.74 -7.46 -12.49
CA LYS A 5 4.71 -8.24 -11.70
C LYS A 5 4.96 -7.64 -10.30
N PHE A 6 4.57 -6.40 -10.07
CA PHE A 6 4.89 -5.66 -8.85
C PHE A 6 3.72 -5.54 -7.88
N TYR A 7 2.50 -5.97 -8.23
CA TYR A 7 1.34 -5.94 -7.33
C TYR A 7 0.63 -7.28 -7.21
N SER A 8 -0.21 -7.42 -6.18
CA SER A 8 -1.11 -8.57 -6.02
C SER A 8 -2.22 -8.51 -7.06
N GLN A 9 -2.38 -9.62 -7.78
CA GLN A 9 -3.45 -9.77 -8.77
C GLN A 9 -4.81 -9.76 -8.05
N GLY A 10 -5.75 -8.98 -8.57
CA GLY A 10 -7.09 -8.89 -8.01
C GLY A 10 -7.21 -8.12 -6.69
N GLU A 11 -6.21 -7.35 -6.27
CA GLU A 11 -6.26 -6.64 -4.98
C GLU A 11 -6.01 -5.13 -5.13
N LEU A 12 -6.82 -4.32 -4.43
CA LEU A 12 -6.66 -2.87 -4.35
C LEU A 12 -6.57 -2.36 -2.91
N LEU A 13 -5.91 -1.21 -2.77
CA LEU A 13 -6.03 -0.33 -1.62
C LEU A 13 -6.92 0.86 -2.01
N LEU A 14 -7.98 1.06 -1.25
CA LEU A 14 -9.04 2.03 -1.54
C LEU A 14 -9.25 2.96 -0.35
N LYS A 15 -9.29 4.26 -0.60
CA LYS A 15 -9.64 5.27 0.40
C LYS A 15 -10.80 6.12 -0.08
N PHE A 16 -11.78 6.30 0.79
CA PHE A 16 -12.93 7.17 0.54
C PHE A 16 -12.71 8.58 1.10
N ASN A 17 -13.45 9.54 0.56
CA ASN A 17 -13.51 10.90 1.05
C ASN A 17 -14.01 10.94 2.51
N LYS A 18 -13.57 11.97 3.25
CA LYS A 18 -13.74 12.04 4.72
C LYS A 18 -15.20 12.13 5.19
N ASP A 19 -16.08 12.59 4.31
CA ASP A 19 -17.51 12.78 4.49
C ASP A 19 -18.33 11.53 4.13
N VAL A 20 -17.70 10.53 3.48
CA VAL A 20 -18.33 9.26 3.18
C VAL A 20 -18.32 8.39 4.43
N SER A 21 -19.50 7.92 4.85
CA SER A 21 -19.62 7.03 6.01
C SER A 21 -18.97 5.68 5.75
N LYS A 22 -18.63 4.99 6.83
CA LYS A 22 -18.08 3.62 6.76
C LYS A 22 -19.08 2.68 6.08
N GLU A 23 -20.35 2.81 6.43
CA GLU A 23 -21.45 2.00 5.90
C GLU A 23 -21.60 2.19 4.38
N ARG A 24 -21.56 3.45 3.91
CA ARG A 24 -21.62 3.78 2.48
C ARG A 24 -20.39 3.28 1.73
N SER A 25 -19.21 3.41 2.33
CA SER A 25 -17.96 2.88 1.76
C SER A 25 -18.06 1.37 1.52
N GLU A 26 -18.53 0.62 2.53
CA GLU A 26 -18.67 -0.83 2.44
C GLU A 26 -19.79 -1.27 1.50
N GLU A 27 -20.87 -0.49 1.38
CA GLU A 27 -21.92 -0.68 0.37
C GLU A 27 -21.35 -0.54 -1.05
N ILE A 28 -20.66 0.56 -1.36
CA ILE A 28 -20.05 0.79 -2.68
C ILE A 28 -19.12 -0.36 -3.07
N ILE A 29 -18.26 -0.81 -2.15
CA ILE A 29 -17.35 -1.95 -2.41
C ILE A 29 -18.15 -3.20 -2.82
N ARG A 30 -19.24 -3.50 -2.11
CA ARG A 30 -20.10 -4.65 -2.39
C ARG A 30 -20.88 -4.50 -3.69
N GLU A 31 -21.38 -3.30 -4.01
CA GLU A 31 -22.05 -2.99 -5.28
C GLU A 31 -21.13 -3.23 -6.49
N LYS A 32 -19.82 -3.00 -6.34
CA LYS A 32 -18.81 -3.33 -7.36
C LYS A 32 -18.47 -4.82 -7.45
N GLY A 33 -19.03 -5.65 -6.58
CA GLY A 33 -18.77 -7.09 -6.51
C GLY A 33 -17.44 -7.44 -5.85
N ALA A 34 -16.79 -6.48 -5.20
CA ALA A 34 -15.56 -6.71 -4.44
C ALA A 34 -15.89 -7.13 -2.99
N SER A 35 -14.91 -7.74 -2.33
CA SER A 35 -14.98 -8.13 -0.93
C SER A 35 -13.86 -7.47 -0.12
N ILE A 36 -14.11 -7.23 1.17
CA ILE A 36 -13.15 -6.55 2.03
C ILE A 36 -12.25 -7.62 2.68
N ILE A 37 -10.95 -7.57 2.39
CA ILE A 37 -9.94 -8.41 3.04
C ILE A 37 -9.61 -7.82 4.42
N LYS A 38 -9.37 -6.50 4.48
CA LYS A 38 -8.96 -5.81 5.71
C LYS A 38 -9.32 -4.34 5.67
N TYR A 39 -9.61 -3.77 6.83
CA TYR A 39 -9.74 -2.32 7.01
C TYR A 39 -8.65 -1.78 7.95
N PHE A 40 -7.78 -0.92 7.43
CA PHE A 40 -6.72 -0.26 8.19
C PHE A 40 -7.26 0.98 8.90
N LYS A 41 -7.83 0.78 10.09
CA LYS A 41 -8.52 1.83 10.87
C LYS A 41 -7.71 3.12 11.07
N SER A 42 -6.41 3.02 11.32
CA SER A 42 -5.55 4.18 11.60
C SER A 42 -5.41 5.14 10.43
N ILE A 43 -5.50 4.64 9.19
CA ILE A 43 -5.33 5.42 7.95
C ILE A 43 -6.61 5.50 7.11
N LYS A 44 -7.68 4.82 7.56
CA LYS A 44 -8.98 4.71 6.89
C LYS A 44 -8.88 4.19 5.45
N VAL A 45 -8.13 3.09 5.28
CA VAL A 45 -7.93 2.44 3.97
C VAL A 45 -8.53 1.04 3.99
N TYR A 46 -9.25 0.70 2.94
CA TYR A 46 -9.74 -0.64 2.67
C TYR A 46 -8.75 -1.39 1.78
N HIS A 47 -8.43 -2.61 2.17
CA HIS A 47 -7.81 -3.61 1.32
C HIS A 47 -8.90 -4.54 0.82
N ILE A 48 -9.11 -4.56 -0.49
CA ILE A 48 -10.22 -5.29 -1.11
C ILE A 48 -9.72 -6.33 -2.10
N GLN A 49 -10.47 -7.42 -2.21
CA GLN A 49 -10.38 -8.41 -3.26
C GLN A 49 -11.41 -8.07 -4.34
N LEU A 50 -10.95 -7.90 -5.58
CA LEU A 50 -11.78 -7.70 -6.76
C LEU A 50 -12.56 -8.96 -7.11
N LYS A 51 -13.65 -8.79 -7.87
CA LYS A 51 -14.43 -9.92 -8.40
C LYS A 51 -13.56 -10.78 -9.33
N PRO A 52 -13.82 -12.10 -9.43
CA PRO A 52 -13.02 -13.00 -10.26
C PRO A 52 -12.90 -12.52 -11.71
N GLY A 53 -11.67 -12.52 -12.24
CA GLY A 53 -11.39 -12.14 -13.62
C GLY A 53 -11.38 -10.64 -13.91
N GLN A 54 -11.58 -9.77 -12.90
CA GLN A 54 -11.42 -8.33 -13.09
C GLN A 54 -9.94 -7.92 -13.08
N GLU A 55 -9.53 -7.19 -14.11
CA GLU A 55 -8.18 -6.61 -14.21
C GLU A 55 -7.98 -5.47 -13.21
N VAL A 56 -6.80 -5.45 -12.57
CA VAL A 56 -6.47 -4.47 -11.52
C VAL A 56 -6.52 -3.05 -12.05
N GLU A 57 -5.95 -2.81 -13.24
CA GLU A 57 -5.88 -1.47 -13.82
C GLU A 57 -7.26 -0.91 -14.17
N ASP A 58 -8.19 -1.77 -14.60
CA ASP A 58 -9.55 -1.35 -14.91
C ASP A 58 -10.37 -1.13 -13.64
N ALA A 59 -10.15 -1.92 -12.60
CA ALA A 59 -10.76 -1.68 -11.29
C ALA A 59 -10.27 -0.36 -10.68
N VAL A 60 -8.99 -0.03 -10.80
CA VAL A 60 -8.46 1.28 -10.35
C VAL A 60 -9.24 2.41 -11.03
N LYS A 61 -9.33 2.40 -12.37
CA LYS A 61 -10.11 3.41 -13.10
C LYS A 61 -11.58 3.43 -12.68
N GLU A 62 -12.19 2.27 -12.46
CA GLU A 62 -13.59 2.18 -12.04
C GLU A 62 -13.83 2.86 -10.69
N PHE A 63 -12.97 2.61 -9.70
CA PHE A 63 -13.09 3.22 -8.39
C PHE A 63 -12.67 4.70 -8.38
N GLU A 64 -11.62 5.09 -9.09
CA GLU A 64 -11.17 6.50 -9.16
C GLU A 64 -12.21 7.43 -9.81
N ASN A 65 -13.10 6.90 -10.64
CA ASN A 65 -14.19 7.66 -11.23
C ASN A 65 -15.40 7.86 -10.29
N LEU A 66 -15.40 7.28 -9.09
CA LEU A 66 -16.46 7.48 -8.12
C LEU A 66 -16.19 8.76 -7.29
N PRO A 67 -17.16 9.69 -7.18
CA PRO A 67 -16.97 10.92 -6.40
C PRO A 67 -16.76 10.66 -4.91
N GLU A 68 -17.17 9.50 -4.39
CA GLU A 68 -16.93 9.08 -3.01
C GLU A 68 -15.47 8.66 -2.75
N VAL A 69 -14.71 8.32 -3.80
CA VAL A 69 -13.36 7.78 -3.68
C VAL A 69 -12.33 8.91 -3.69
N LEU A 70 -11.41 8.87 -2.74
CA LEU A 70 -10.27 9.77 -2.67
C LEU A 70 -9.10 9.25 -3.52
N TYR A 71 -8.83 7.95 -3.46
CA TYR A 71 -7.90 7.25 -4.35
C TYR A 71 -8.15 5.74 -4.34
N ALA A 72 -7.74 5.09 -5.43
CA ALA A 72 -7.62 3.64 -5.53
C ALA A 72 -6.25 3.28 -6.14
N GLU A 73 -5.53 2.33 -5.55
CA GLU A 73 -4.23 1.91 -6.07
C GLU A 73 -4.06 0.38 -6.01
N PRO A 74 -3.22 -0.20 -6.89
CA PRO A 74 -2.83 -1.61 -6.80
C PRO A 74 -2.16 -1.91 -5.46
N ASN A 75 -2.38 -3.11 -4.91
CA ASN A 75 -1.64 -3.56 -3.74
C ASN A 75 -0.20 -4.01 -4.13
N TYR A 76 0.76 -3.09 -4.11
CA TYR A 76 2.16 -3.37 -4.48
C TYR A 76 2.90 -4.28 -3.48
N LYS A 77 3.67 -5.23 -4.02
CA LYS A 77 4.53 -6.15 -3.26
C LYS A 77 5.93 -5.56 -3.13
N PHE A 78 6.41 -5.37 -1.91
CA PHE A 78 7.78 -4.96 -1.62
C PHE A 78 8.53 -6.02 -0.83
N LYS A 79 9.85 -6.10 -1.04
CA LYS A 79 10.76 -6.94 -0.27
C LYS A 79 11.68 -6.04 0.54
N ILE A 80 11.77 -6.28 1.84
CA ILE A 80 12.76 -5.62 2.69
C ILE A 80 14.13 -6.20 2.34
N GLN A 81 15.06 -5.35 1.90
CA GLN A 81 16.45 -5.75 1.75
C GLN A 81 17.11 -5.71 3.13
N ASN A 82 17.24 -6.88 3.76
CA ASN A 82 18.09 -7.00 4.93
C ASN A 82 19.55 -6.92 4.45
N LYS A 83 20.16 -5.74 4.57
CA LYS A 83 21.61 -5.66 4.62
C LYS A 83 22.04 -6.27 5.95
N THR A 84 22.42 -7.54 5.94
CA THR A 84 23.27 -8.09 7.00
C THR A 84 24.50 -7.18 7.07
N PRO A 85 24.82 -6.54 8.23
CA PRO A 85 26.11 -5.91 8.37
C PRO A 85 27.16 -7.01 8.17
N GLU A 86 28.08 -6.84 7.22
CA GLU A 86 29.20 -7.77 7.09
C GLU A 86 29.96 -7.83 8.43
N PRO A 87 30.31 -9.02 8.96
CA PRO A 87 31.09 -9.13 10.17
C PRO A 87 32.50 -8.59 9.90
N GLY A 88 32.78 -7.34 10.27
CA GLY A 88 34.13 -6.78 10.07
C GLY A 88 34.32 -5.28 10.28
N GLN A 89 33.28 -4.46 10.36
CA GLN A 89 33.47 -3.03 10.62
C GLN A 89 33.75 -2.76 12.10
N LYS A 90 35.02 -2.91 12.50
CA LYS A 90 35.53 -2.27 13.72
C LYS A 90 35.27 -0.77 13.58
N LYS A 91 34.48 -0.19 14.50
CA LYS A 91 34.43 1.27 14.68
C LYS A 91 35.88 1.75 14.83
N PRO A 92 36.37 2.74 14.06
CA PRO A 92 37.66 3.33 14.38
C PRO A 92 37.55 3.93 15.79
N ALA A 93 38.49 3.56 16.66
CA ALA A 93 38.64 4.16 17.98
C ALA A 93 38.79 5.68 17.81
N PRO A 94 38.29 6.51 18.73
CA PRO A 94 38.59 7.93 18.69
C PRO A 94 40.11 8.11 18.73
N SER A 95 40.66 8.62 17.63
CA SER A 95 42.07 8.97 17.53
C SER A 95 42.30 10.12 18.50
N SER A 96 42.99 9.81 19.59
CA SER A 96 43.66 10.80 20.42
C SER A 96 44.63 11.58 19.54
N SER A 97 44.37 12.86 19.37
CA SER A 97 45.40 13.83 19.01
C SER A 97 45.38 14.93 20.06
N VAL A 98 46.49 14.96 20.78
CA VAL A 98 46.90 15.88 21.83
C VAL A 98 47.46 17.15 21.17
N GLY A 99 47.23 18.29 21.83
CA GLY A 99 48.05 19.51 21.72
C GLY A 99 47.44 20.60 20.82
N ILE A 100 47.57 21.92 21.04
CA ILE A 100 48.38 22.87 21.85
C ILE A 100 47.54 24.19 21.69
N ASP A 101 47.15 24.98 22.70
CA ASP A 101 47.86 25.92 23.58
C ASP A 101 46.95 26.34 24.75
#